data_AF-A0A0C3BST7-F1
#
_entry.id   AF-A0A0C3BST7-F1
#
_cell.length_a   1.000
_cell.length_b   1.000
_cell.length_c   1.000
_cell.angle_alpha   90.00
_cell.angle_beta   90.00
_cell.angle_gamma   90.00
#
_symmetry.space_group_name_H-M   'P 1'
#
loop_
_entity.id
_entity.type
_entity.pdbx_description
1 polymer ?
#
loop_
_entity_poly.entity_id
_entity_poly.type
_entity_poly.pdbx_seq_one_letter_code
_entity_poly.pdbx_strand_id
1 'polypeptide(L)'
;MSFMQQRPRDGEYKLYIRLSGTSGPINSLAFAPDAKFLASGGDDQKVRVWDISCKQIYQVIGDDLERWGQITCVLWLTTTSDTICFGTARGLVLIYQRTKEADQFKEVSSTAVLPFNEPVEGMDYDRSKGRLALTSHTGRIKLFQIEKNGTLLALWSKNWNEIQEARGVIPRSIRFTEKGENVAIFGLESGVM
;
A
#
# COMPACT_ATOMS: atom_id res chain seq x y z
N MET A 1 24.48 -9.98 -22.47
CA MET A 1 24.89 -10.61 -21.19
C MET A 1 23.63 -11.04 -20.45
N SER A 2 23.38 -12.35 -20.41
CA SER A 2 22.17 -12.94 -19.84
C SER A 2 22.34 -13.08 -18.33
N PHE A 3 21.44 -12.46 -17.56
CA PHE A 3 21.29 -12.72 -16.12
C PHE A 3 20.69 -14.12 -15.95
N MET A 4 21.53 -15.16 -16.04
CA MET A 4 21.14 -16.46 -15.52
C MET A 4 20.98 -16.34 -14.02
N GLN A 5 19.72 -16.42 -13.57
CA GLN A 5 19.36 -16.72 -12.20
C GLN A 5 20.21 -17.91 -11.73
N GLN A 6 21.14 -17.67 -10.82
CA GLN A 6 21.70 -18.75 -10.03
C GLN A 6 20.55 -19.30 -9.18
N ARG A 7 19.93 -20.39 -9.63
CA ARG A 7 19.16 -21.25 -8.73
C ARG A 7 20.07 -21.63 -7.56
N PRO A 8 19.57 -21.73 -6.32
CA PRO A 8 20.39 -22.25 -5.23
C PRO A 8 20.87 -23.64 -5.65
N ARG A 9 22.19 -23.81 -5.80
CA ARG A 9 22.80 -25.05 -6.30
C ARG A 9 22.53 -26.25 -5.41
N ASP A 10 22.14 -26.00 -4.15
CA ASP A 10 22.09 -26.99 -3.09
C ASP A 10 20.69 -27.11 -2.46
N GLY A 11 19.65 -26.50 -3.05
CA GLY A 11 18.29 -26.50 -2.50
C GLY A 11 18.09 -25.64 -1.23
N GLU A 12 19.16 -25.05 -0.70
CA GLU A 12 19.09 -24.18 0.48
C GLU A 12 18.85 -22.72 0.12
N TYR A 13 17.81 -22.14 0.73
CA TYR A 13 17.56 -20.70 0.68
C TYR A 13 18.50 -19.97 1.65
N LYS A 14 19.14 -18.91 1.18
CA LYS A 14 20.03 -18.08 2.00
C LYS A 14 19.33 -16.78 2.39
N LEU A 15 19.47 -16.40 3.66
CA LEU A 15 19.13 -15.06 4.12
C LEU A 15 19.99 -14.05 3.35
N TYR A 16 19.35 -13.18 2.55
CA TYR A 16 20.05 -12.20 1.71
C TYR A 16 20.31 -10.87 2.42
N ILE A 17 19.32 -10.38 3.18
CA ILE A 17 19.33 -9.05 3.79
C ILE A 17 18.48 -9.01 5.06
N ARG A 18 18.93 -8.25 6.06
CA ARG A 18 18.14 -7.85 7.22
C ARG A 18 18.11 -6.32 7.26
N LEU A 19 16.93 -5.74 7.16
CA LEU A 19 16.71 -4.30 7.26
C LEU A 19 16.22 -3.96 8.67
N SER A 20 16.77 -2.92 9.29
CA SER A 20 16.47 -2.50 10.66
C SER A 20 16.41 -0.98 10.73
N GLY A 21 15.64 -0.42 11.67
CA GLY A 21 15.45 1.04 11.80
C GLY A 21 13.99 1.49 11.89
N THR A 22 13.04 0.56 11.97
CA THR A 22 11.65 0.85 12.36
C THR A 22 11.53 0.92 13.88
N SER A 23 10.69 1.81 14.40
CA SER A 23 10.48 2.01 15.84
C SER A 23 9.17 1.41 16.36
N GLY A 24 8.43 0.68 15.50
CA GLY A 24 7.21 -0.02 15.87
C GLY A 24 6.89 -1.18 14.90
N PRO A 25 5.82 -1.94 15.17
CA PRO A 25 5.32 -2.97 14.26
C PRO A 25 5.14 -2.45 12.83
N ILE A 26 5.54 -3.29 11.87
CA ILE A 26 5.32 -3.01 10.44
C ILE A 26 4.02 -3.69 10.04
N ASN A 27 3.08 -2.91 9.52
CA ASN A 27 1.77 -3.43 9.10
C ASN A 27 1.74 -3.78 7.61
N SER A 28 2.55 -3.10 6.80
CA SER A 28 2.57 -3.31 5.35
C SER A 28 3.97 -3.15 4.75
N LEU A 29 4.27 -3.99 3.75
CA LEU A 29 5.50 -4.00 2.97
C LEU A 29 5.17 -4.16 1.49
N ALA A 30 5.88 -3.46 0.61
CA ALA A 30 5.73 -3.61 -0.83
C ALA A 30 7.07 -3.44 -1.55
N PHE A 31 7.51 -4.46 -2.28
CA PHE A 31 8.63 -4.32 -3.21
C PHE A 31 8.19 -3.53 -4.44
N ALA A 32 9.03 -2.60 -4.89
CA ALA A 32 8.85 -1.95 -6.17
C ALA A 32 8.99 -2.99 -7.29
N PRO A 33 8.27 -2.87 -8.41
CA PRO A 33 8.34 -3.89 -9.47
C PRO A 33 9.73 -4.04 -10.11
N ASP A 34 10.57 -3.00 -10.07
CA ASP A 34 11.97 -3.06 -10.54
C ASP A 34 12.96 -3.54 -9.47
N ALA A 35 12.47 -3.95 -8.29
CA ALA A 35 13.21 -4.50 -7.15
C ALA A 35 14.32 -3.60 -6.58
N LYS A 36 14.37 -2.31 -6.95
CA LYS A 36 15.36 -1.37 -6.41
C LYS A 36 15.00 -0.92 -5.01
N PHE A 37 13.72 -0.63 -4.80
CA PHE A 37 13.22 -0.21 -3.51
C PHE A 37 12.22 -1.20 -2.90
N LEU A 38 12.22 -1.20 -1.56
CA LEU A 38 11.13 -1.72 -0.74
C LEU A 38 10.51 -0.53 0.00
N ALA A 39 9.19 -0.48 0.08
CA ALA A 39 8.48 0.46 0.94
C ALA A 39 7.89 -0.30 2.13
N SER A 40 8.01 0.28 3.33
CA SER A 40 7.42 -0.25 4.57
C SER A 40 6.63 0.83 5.29
N GLY A 41 5.52 0.47 5.93
CA GLY A 41 4.75 1.35 6.80
C GLY A 41 4.19 0.60 8.01
N GLY A 42 4.01 1.31 9.14
CA GLY A 42 3.52 0.69 10.36
C GLY A 42 3.08 1.67 11.44
N ASP A 43 3.18 1.21 12.69
CA ASP A 43 2.62 1.89 13.87
C ASP A 43 3.37 3.15 14.28
N ASP A 44 4.61 3.30 13.84
CA ASP A 44 5.39 4.51 14.04
C ASP A 44 5.02 5.65 13.08
N GLN A 45 3.92 5.48 12.33
CA GLN A 45 3.29 6.47 11.45
C GLN A 45 4.21 7.00 10.35
N LYS A 46 5.22 6.21 9.98
CA LYS A 46 6.20 6.56 8.95
C LYS A 46 6.19 5.56 7.82
N VAL A 47 6.34 6.06 6.60
CA VAL A 47 6.74 5.23 5.45
C VAL A 47 8.26 5.29 5.34
N ARG A 48 8.90 4.15 5.17
CA ARG A 48 10.34 4.07 4.87
C ARG A 48 10.53 3.45 3.50
N VAL A 49 11.34 4.11 2.69
CA VAL A 49 11.83 3.58 1.41
C VAL A 49 13.24 3.07 1.63
N TRP A 50 13.48 1.81 1.30
CA TRP A 50 14.74 1.10 1.50
C TRP A 50 15.40 0.84 0.16
N ASP A 51 16.66 1.22 0.00
CA ASP A 51 17.49 0.79 -1.12
C ASP A 51 18.01 -0.62 -0.86
N ILE A 52 17.55 -1.57 -1.67
CA ILE A 52 17.88 -2.98 -1.52
C ILE A 52 19.33 -3.28 -1.90
N SER A 53 19.92 -2.48 -2.78
CA SER A 53 21.30 -2.70 -3.26
C SER A 53 22.33 -2.38 -2.18
N CYS A 54 22.14 -1.27 -1.46
CA CYS A 54 23.05 -0.83 -0.40
C CYS A 54 22.56 -1.18 1.03
N LYS A 55 21.34 -1.73 1.15
CA LYS A 55 20.75 -2.21 2.41
C LYS A 55 20.50 -1.09 3.42
N GLN A 56 20.21 0.12 2.94
CA GLN A 56 20.01 1.31 3.76
C GLN A 56 18.63 1.92 3.55
N ILE A 57 18.20 2.74 4.52
CA ILE A 57 17.04 3.61 4.33
C ILE A 57 17.44 4.68 3.31
N TYR A 58 16.71 4.71 2.19
CA TYR A 58 16.81 5.76 1.19
C TYR A 58 16.10 7.03 1.68
N GLN A 59 14.90 6.89 2.22
CA GLN A 59 14.14 8.01 2.77
C GLN A 59 13.18 7.55 3.86
N VAL A 60 13.01 8.39 4.89
CA VAL A 60 11.90 8.33 5.84
C VAL A 60 10.90 9.41 5.47
N ILE A 61 9.66 9.01 5.23
CA ILE A 61 8.52 9.86 4.91
C ILE A 61 7.63 9.89 6.14
N GLY A 62 7.44 11.07 6.72
CA GLY A 62 6.61 11.32 7.90
C GLY A 62 5.75 12.55 7.72
N ASP A 63 4.86 12.79 8.67
CA ASP A 63 3.96 13.94 8.69
C ASP A 63 4.04 14.64 10.03
N ASP A 64 4.63 15.84 10.03
CA ASP A 64 4.81 16.65 11.25
C ASP A 64 3.48 17.13 11.84
N LEU A 65 2.41 17.07 11.05
CA LEU A 65 1.04 17.39 11.47
C LEU A 65 0.30 16.18 12.06
N GLU A 66 0.95 15.01 12.13
CA GLU A 66 0.41 13.76 12.65
C GLU A 66 -0.96 13.36 12.07
N ARG A 67 -1.25 13.68 10.80
CA ARG A 67 -2.56 13.45 10.17
C ARG A 67 -2.85 11.98 9.91
N TRP A 68 -1.82 11.13 9.82
CA TRP A 68 -1.93 9.79 9.25
C TRP A 68 -2.45 8.75 10.24
N GLY A 69 -1.95 8.77 11.48
CA GLY A 69 -2.01 7.58 12.34
C GLY A 69 -1.14 6.46 11.77
N GLN A 70 -1.45 5.20 12.13
CA GLN A 70 -0.71 4.04 11.61
C GLN A 70 -0.77 4.00 10.08
N ILE A 71 0.33 3.58 9.44
CA ILE A 71 0.30 3.22 8.02
C ILE A 71 -0.16 1.77 7.93
N THR A 72 -1.25 1.54 7.22
CA THR A 72 -1.93 0.23 7.20
C THR A 72 -1.71 -0.52 5.90
N CYS A 73 -1.50 0.20 4.80
CA CYS A 73 -1.33 -0.35 3.45
C CYS A 73 -0.30 0.46 2.67
N VAL A 74 0.57 -0.20 1.90
CA VAL A 74 1.56 0.45 1.02
C VAL A 74 1.59 -0.28 -0.32
N LEU A 75 1.59 0.46 -1.42
CA LEU A 75 1.62 -0.02 -2.80
C LEU A 75 2.55 0.83 -3.67
N TRP A 76 3.09 0.23 -4.73
CA TRP A 76 3.77 0.95 -5.82
C TRP A 76 2.82 1.10 -7.01
N LEU A 77 2.62 2.32 -7.50
CA LEU A 77 1.69 2.59 -8.59
C LEU A 77 2.30 2.35 -9.97
N THR A 78 3.61 2.44 -10.09
CA THR A 78 4.33 2.33 -11.37
C THR A 78 5.09 1.01 -11.45
N THR A 79 5.58 0.67 -12.66
CA THR A 79 6.52 -0.45 -12.85
C THR A 79 7.95 -0.08 -12.45
N THR A 80 8.17 1.19 -12.11
CA THR A 80 9.43 1.77 -11.66
C THR A 80 9.34 2.15 -10.19
N SER A 81 10.50 2.37 -9.58
CA SER A 81 10.65 2.83 -8.21
C SER A 81 10.42 4.35 -8.02
N ASP A 82 9.32 4.91 -8.56
CA ASP A 82 9.07 6.37 -8.56
C ASP A 82 7.77 6.81 -7.87
N THR A 83 6.71 6.01 -7.82
CA THR A 83 5.44 6.44 -7.20
C THR A 83 4.91 5.42 -6.19
N ILE A 84 4.76 5.86 -4.95
CA ILE A 84 4.23 5.09 -3.83
C ILE A 84 2.84 5.65 -3.46
N CYS A 85 1.92 4.75 -3.15
CA CYS A 85 0.60 5.04 -2.60
C CYS A 85 0.43 4.31 -1.28
N PHE A 86 -0.11 4.96 -0.26
CA PHE A 86 -0.34 4.31 1.03
C PHE A 86 -1.64 4.79 1.70
N GLY A 87 -2.24 3.87 2.44
CA GLY A 87 -3.46 4.07 3.23
C GLY A 87 -3.14 4.17 4.72
N THR A 88 -3.99 4.87 5.46
CA THR A 88 -3.74 5.14 6.88
C THR A 88 -4.91 4.76 7.79
N ALA A 89 -4.63 4.67 9.10
CA ALA A 89 -5.63 4.41 10.14
C ALA A 89 -6.66 5.54 10.31
N ARG A 90 -6.41 6.72 9.73
CA ARG A 90 -7.29 7.90 9.80
C ARG A 90 -8.04 8.17 8.50
N GLY A 91 -8.12 7.17 7.62
CA GLY A 91 -8.97 7.24 6.42
C GLY A 91 -8.38 8.03 5.27
N LEU A 92 -7.07 8.29 5.30
CA LEU A 92 -6.35 8.96 4.22
C LEU A 92 -5.77 7.94 3.24
N VAL A 93 -5.72 8.34 1.97
CA VAL A 93 -4.84 7.76 0.96
C VAL A 93 -3.91 8.86 0.47
N LEU A 94 -2.61 8.58 0.51
CA LEU A 94 -1.56 9.48 0.09
C LEU A 94 -0.79 8.92 -1.09
N ILE A 95 -0.39 9.79 -2.01
CA ILE A 95 0.48 9.48 -3.12
C ILE A 95 1.73 10.34 -3.01
N TYR A 96 2.89 9.68 -3.02
CA TYR A 96 4.20 10.31 -3.05
C TYR A 96 4.93 9.90 -4.32
N GLN A 97 5.56 10.87 -4.98
CA GLN A 97 6.32 10.65 -6.19
C GLN A 97 7.74 11.19 -6.07
N ARG A 98 8.69 10.44 -6.60
CA ARG A 98 10.08 10.83 -6.78
C ARG A 98 10.33 11.19 -8.24
N THR A 99 10.87 12.38 -8.48
CA THR A 99 11.40 12.75 -9.81
C THR A 99 12.91 12.59 -9.83
N LYS A 100 13.49 12.52 -11.04
CA LYS A 100 14.95 12.39 -11.20
C LYS A 100 15.69 13.62 -10.67
N GLU A 101 15.05 14.79 -10.71
CA GLU A 101 15.63 16.08 -10.35
C GLU A 101 15.64 16.30 -8.83
N ALA A 102 14.59 15.85 -8.13
CA ALA A 102 14.44 16.06 -6.70
C ALA A 102 15.16 14.99 -5.84
N ASP A 103 15.43 13.83 -6.43
CA ASP A 103 15.97 12.60 -5.81
C ASP A 103 15.42 12.31 -4.40
N GLN A 104 14.13 12.61 -4.21
CA GLN A 104 13.38 12.36 -2.99
C GLN A 104 11.89 12.24 -3.35
N PHE A 105 11.17 11.42 -2.59
CA PHE A 105 9.72 11.31 -2.65
C PHE A 105 9.08 12.55 -2.02
N LYS A 106 8.15 13.18 -2.75
CA LYS A 106 7.37 14.33 -2.29
C LYS A 106 5.87 14.02 -2.38
N GLU A 107 5.09 14.61 -1.48
CA GLU A 107 3.63 14.49 -1.49
C GLU A 107 3.09 15.06 -2.81
N VAL A 108 2.36 14.23 -3.56
CA VAL A 108 1.61 14.64 -4.75
C VAL A 108 0.15 14.87 -4.38
N SER A 109 -0.42 13.99 -3.55
CA SER A 109 -1.77 14.13 -3.05
C SER A 109 -1.95 13.49 -1.68
N SER A 110 -2.86 14.07 -0.91
CA SER A 110 -3.37 13.55 0.36
C SER A 110 -4.88 13.67 0.37
N THR A 111 -5.58 12.56 0.18
CA THR A 111 -7.05 12.54 0.00
C THR A 111 -7.73 11.82 1.16
N ALA A 112 -8.68 12.47 1.81
CA ALA A 112 -9.58 11.82 2.76
C ALA A 112 -10.62 10.99 2.00
N VAL A 113 -10.41 9.67 1.97
CA VAL A 113 -11.28 8.72 1.26
C VAL A 113 -12.32 8.09 2.18
N LEU A 114 -12.09 8.15 3.50
CA LEU A 114 -12.99 7.65 4.55
C LEU A 114 -13.14 8.72 5.65
N PRO A 115 -14.19 8.63 6.48
CA PRO A 115 -14.31 9.38 7.73
C PRO A 115 -13.03 9.33 8.59
N PHE A 116 -12.81 10.39 9.37
CA PHE A 116 -11.70 10.44 10.31
C PHE A 116 -11.77 9.27 11.30
N ASN A 117 -10.63 8.65 11.60
CA ASN A 117 -10.49 7.43 12.42
C ASN A 117 -11.18 6.18 11.86
N GLU A 118 -11.48 6.14 10.56
CA GLU A 118 -11.83 4.90 9.88
C GLU A 118 -10.63 4.39 9.05
N PRO A 119 -9.95 3.31 9.49
CA PRO A 119 -8.80 2.78 8.78
C PRO A 119 -9.11 2.32 7.37
N VAL A 120 -8.17 2.59 6.46
CA VAL A 120 -8.03 1.82 5.22
C VAL A 120 -7.43 0.47 5.59
N GLU A 121 -8.13 -0.63 5.30
CA GLU A 121 -7.76 -1.99 5.73
C GLU A 121 -7.01 -2.76 4.65
N GLY A 122 -7.49 -2.63 3.42
CA GLY A 122 -6.90 -3.26 2.26
C GLY A 122 -6.89 -2.28 1.10
N MET A 123 -5.87 -2.37 0.27
CA MET A 123 -5.82 -1.68 -1.02
C MET A 123 -5.27 -2.60 -2.09
N ASP A 124 -5.71 -2.39 -3.32
CA ASP A 124 -5.07 -2.91 -4.52
C ASP A 124 -5.17 -1.93 -5.68
N TYR A 125 -4.23 -2.03 -6.61
CA TYR A 125 -4.10 -1.12 -7.74
C TYR A 125 -4.02 -1.85 -9.07
N ASP A 126 -5.02 -1.62 -9.92
CA ASP A 126 -5.03 -2.04 -11.31
C ASP A 126 -4.27 -1.02 -12.16
N ARG A 127 -2.98 -1.30 -12.37
CA ARG A 127 -2.07 -0.47 -13.19
C ARG A 127 -2.54 -0.31 -14.63
N SER A 128 -3.24 -1.30 -15.19
CA SER A 128 -3.64 -1.29 -16.60
C SER A 128 -4.74 -0.26 -16.87
N LYS A 129 -5.60 -0.04 -15.89
CA LYS A 129 -6.73 0.92 -15.96
C LYS A 129 -6.53 2.13 -15.05
N GLY A 130 -5.47 2.17 -14.25
CA GLY A 130 -5.18 3.26 -13.33
C GLY A 130 -6.15 3.36 -12.15
N ARG A 131 -6.73 2.23 -11.71
CA ARG A 131 -7.79 2.22 -10.69
C ARG A 131 -7.30 1.68 -9.35
N LEU A 132 -7.71 2.35 -8.28
CA LEU A 132 -7.44 1.96 -6.89
C LEU A 132 -8.72 1.44 -6.25
N ALA A 133 -8.69 0.23 -5.72
CA ALA A 133 -9.75 -0.30 -4.87
C ALA A 133 -9.27 -0.34 -3.42
N LEU A 134 -10.16 -0.02 -2.49
CA LEU A 134 -9.87 -0.12 -1.07
C LEU A 134 -11.05 -0.63 -0.26
N THR A 135 -10.74 -1.14 0.92
CA THR A 135 -11.69 -1.53 1.95
C THR A 135 -11.40 -0.78 3.25
N SER A 136 -12.42 -0.63 4.09
CA SER A 136 -12.29 -0.02 5.41
C SER A 136 -12.66 -0.96 6.54
N HIS A 137 -12.26 -0.60 7.76
CA HIS A 137 -12.54 -1.38 8.96
C HIS A 137 -14.03 -1.61 9.19
N THR A 138 -14.86 -0.62 8.86
CA THR A 138 -16.32 -0.68 9.06
C THR A 138 -17.07 -1.24 7.85
N GLY A 139 -16.36 -1.75 6.85
CA GLY A 139 -16.97 -2.43 5.70
C GLY A 139 -17.19 -1.55 4.47
N ARG A 140 -16.70 -0.31 4.41
CA ARG A 140 -16.81 0.49 3.17
C ARG A 140 -15.85 -0.07 2.14
N ILE A 141 -16.36 -0.29 0.94
CA ILE A 141 -15.57 -0.65 -0.24
C ILE A 141 -15.68 0.52 -1.19
N LYS A 142 -14.54 1.00 -1.70
CA LYS A 142 -14.49 2.11 -2.63
C LYS A 142 -13.54 1.81 -3.79
N LEU A 143 -13.91 2.32 -4.97
CA LEU A 143 -13.12 2.26 -6.19
C LEU A 143 -12.91 3.67 -6.71
N PHE A 144 -11.68 3.97 -7.11
CA PHE A 144 -11.27 5.27 -7.63
C PHE A 144 -10.50 5.13 -8.94
N GLN A 145 -10.63 6.12 -9.81
CA GLN A 145 -9.65 6.40 -10.85
C GLN A 145 -8.56 7.29 -10.24
N ILE A 146 -7.29 6.95 -10.48
CA ILE A 146 -6.17 7.85 -10.18
C ILE A 146 -5.89 8.69 -11.43
N GLU A 147 -6.04 9.99 -11.31
CA GLU A 147 -5.68 10.95 -12.35
C GLU A 147 -4.17 11.19 -12.41
N LYS A 148 -3.68 11.73 -13.54
CA LYS A 148 -2.24 11.99 -13.74
C LYS A 148 -1.61 12.89 -12.67
N ASN A 149 -2.41 13.77 -12.06
CA ASN A 149 -1.97 14.65 -10.98
C ASN A 149 -2.11 14.03 -9.58
N GLY A 150 -2.43 12.74 -9.47
CA GLY A 150 -2.63 12.03 -8.20
C GLY A 150 -4.00 12.23 -7.56
N THR A 151 -4.94 12.93 -8.21
CA THR A 151 -6.32 13.06 -7.71
C THR A 151 -7.04 11.72 -7.76
N LEU A 152 -7.80 11.39 -6.71
CA LEU A 152 -8.66 10.20 -6.67
C LEU A 152 -10.10 10.57 -7.03
N LEU A 153 -10.57 10.16 -8.22
CA LEU A 153 -11.97 10.31 -8.63
C LEU A 153 -12.76 9.08 -8.24
N ALA A 154 -13.77 9.23 -7.38
CA ALA A 154 -14.61 8.12 -6.97
C ALA A 154 -15.42 7.58 -8.17
N LEU A 155 -15.30 6.27 -8.41
CA LEU A 155 -16.03 5.56 -9.47
C LEU A 155 -17.20 4.76 -8.91
N TRP A 156 -17.01 4.15 -7.74
CA TRP A 156 -17.98 3.23 -7.16
C TRP A 156 -17.76 3.03 -5.66
N SER A 157 -18.84 2.69 -4.95
CA SER A 157 -18.78 2.27 -3.56
C SER A 157 -19.85 1.23 -3.22
N LYS A 158 -19.57 0.40 -2.22
CA LYS A 158 -20.52 -0.54 -1.62
C LYS A 158 -20.24 -0.69 -0.13
N ASN A 159 -21.26 -1.08 0.63
CA ASN A 159 -21.09 -1.45 2.03
C ASN A 159 -21.08 -2.97 2.17
N TRP A 160 -19.98 -3.50 2.68
CA TRP A 160 -19.76 -4.91 2.97
C TRP A 160 -20.82 -5.49 3.91
N ASN A 161 -21.31 -4.71 4.88
CA ASN A 161 -22.32 -5.16 5.84
C ASN A 161 -23.73 -5.32 5.25
N GLU A 162 -23.95 -4.87 4.02
CA GLU A 162 -25.20 -5.17 3.28
C GLU A 162 -25.23 -6.62 2.81
N ILE A 163 -24.07 -7.31 2.75
CA ILE A 163 -23.95 -8.72 2.41
C ILE A 163 -24.19 -9.53 3.68
N GLN A 164 -25.28 -10.31 3.71
CA GLN A 164 -25.75 -10.99 4.92
C GLN A 164 -24.70 -11.92 5.52
N GLU A 165 -23.99 -12.66 4.68
CA GLU A 165 -22.95 -13.63 5.04
C GLU A 165 -21.66 -12.98 5.56
N ALA A 166 -21.51 -11.66 5.35
CA ALA A 166 -20.28 -10.94 5.63
C ALA A 166 -20.42 -9.91 6.77
N ARG A 167 -21.60 -9.84 7.40
CA ARG A 167 -21.87 -8.89 8.50
C ARG A 167 -20.95 -9.13 9.69
N GLY A 168 -20.35 -8.05 10.20
CA GLY A 168 -19.45 -8.10 11.37
C GLY A 168 -18.05 -8.62 11.07
N VAL A 169 -17.75 -8.91 9.81
CA VAL A 169 -16.43 -9.34 9.33
C VAL A 169 -15.68 -8.13 8.80
N ILE A 170 -14.41 -7.97 9.18
CA ILE A 170 -13.57 -6.86 8.70
C ILE A 170 -13.00 -7.25 7.33
N PRO A 171 -13.28 -6.51 6.23
CA PRO A 171 -12.72 -6.80 4.91
C PRO A 171 -11.24 -6.40 4.86
N ARG A 172 -10.37 -7.30 5.29
CA ARG A 172 -8.93 -7.06 5.53
C ARG A 172 -8.09 -6.99 4.26
N SER A 173 -8.55 -7.57 3.15
CA SER A 173 -7.83 -7.50 1.88
C SER A 173 -8.77 -7.40 0.69
N ILE A 174 -8.33 -6.70 -0.34
CA ILE A 174 -9.02 -6.58 -1.62
C ILE A 174 -8.01 -6.79 -2.74
N ARG A 175 -8.43 -7.46 -3.82
CA ARG A 175 -7.60 -7.70 -5.01
C ARG A 175 -8.41 -7.55 -6.28
N PHE A 176 -7.88 -6.84 -7.26
CA PHE A 176 -8.41 -6.90 -8.61
C PHE A 176 -8.16 -8.29 -9.20
N THR A 177 -9.17 -8.82 -9.88
CA THR A 177 -9.13 -10.10 -10.58
C THR A 177 -9.66 -9.92 -12.00
N GLU A 178 -9.50 -10.94 -12.86
CA GLU A 178 -10.01 -10.92 -14.23
C GLU A 178 -9.63 -9.64 -15.01
N LYS A 179 -8.33 -9.30 -15.01
CA LYS A 179 -7.81 -8.07 -15.66
C LYS A 179 -8.54 -6.80 -15.20
N GLY A 180 -8.90 -6.75 -13.91
CA GLY A 180 -9.55 -5.63 -13.26
C GLY A 180 -11.05 -5.55 -13.50
N GLU A 181 -11.70 -6.57 -14.08
CA GLU A 181 -13.16 -6.58 -14.22
C GLU A 181 -13.84 -6.82 -12.87
N ASN A 182 -13.21 -7.61 -12.00
CA ASN A 182 -13.74 -7.98 -10.70
C ASN A 182 -12.82 -7.56 -9.55
N VAL A 183 -13.38 -7.49 -8.35
CA VAL A 183 -12.62 -7.42 -7.10
C VAL A 183 -12.98 -8.59 -6.21
N ALA A 184 -11.96 -9.28 -5.69
CA ALA A 184 -12.10 -10.28 -4.64
C ALA A 184 -11.76 -9.64 -3.29
N ILE A 185 -12.56 -9.92 -2.27
CA ILE A 185 -12.37 -9.35 -0.93
C ILE A 185 -12.28 -10.50 0.07
N PHE A 186 -11.27 -10.43 0.94
CA PHE A 186 -11.03 -11.40 2.01
C PHE A 186 -11.38 -10.74 3.34
N GLY A 187 -12.34 -11.34 4.03
CA GLY A 187 -12.72 -10.95 5.37
C GLY A 187 -11.94 -11.71 6.43
N LEU A 188 -11.59 -11.03 7.53
CA LEU A 188 -11.12 -11.69 8.75
C LEU A 188 -12.33 -12.06 9.60
N GLU A 189 -12.47 -13.33 9.98
CA GLU A 189 -13.49 -13.72 10.99
C GLU A 189 -13.35 -12.80 12.20
N SER A 190 -14.49 -12.25 12.63
CA SER A 190 -14.61 -11.12 13.56
C SER A 190 -13.49 -11.10 14.60
N GLY A 191 -12.67 -10.04 14.60
CA GLY A 191 -11.59 -9.81 15.55
C GLY A 191 -12.09 -9.44 16.95
N VAL A 192 -13.02 -10.22 17.49
CA VAL A 192 -13.24 -10.24 18.93
C VAL A 192 -12.02 -10.96 19.51
N MET A 193 -11.13 -10.22 20.17
CA MET A 193 -10.24 -10.82 21.16
C MET A 193 -11.06 -11.47 22.27
#